data_AF-R6XQC6-F1
#
_entry.id   AF-R6XQC6-F1
#
_cell.length_a   1.000
_cell.length_b   1.000
_cell.length_c   1.000
_cell.angle_alpha   90.00
_cell.angle_beta   90.00
_cell.angle_gamma   90.00
#
_symmetry.space_group_name_H-M   'P 1'
#
loop_
_entity.id
_entity.type
_entity.pdbx_description
1 polymer ?
#
loop_
_entity_poly.entity_id
_entity_poly.type
_entity_poly.pdbx_seq_one_letter_code
_entity_poly.pdbx_strand_id
1 'polypeptide(L)'
;MYRNIIEKLKAWKNSEFRKPLILAGARQVGKNYILKEFGKAEYSNVAYVNCDKEAMAKTLFVEDYDIKRIVMAIAAITGQTIVPGKTLIILDEIQEVKRDYLS
;
A
#
# COMPACT_ATOMS: atom_id res chain seq x y z
N MET A 1 7.59 -4.92 21.13
CA MET A 1 6.50 -4.38 20.27
C MET A 1 6.82 -4.52 18.78
N TYR A 2 7.93 -3.97 18.28
CA TYR A 2 8.34 -4.09 16.86
C TYR A 2 8.41 -5.52 16.32
N ARG A 3 9.06 -6.44 17.05
CA ARG A 3 9.17 -7.85 16.67
C ARG A 3 7.81 -8.52 16.46
N ASN A 4 6.82 -8.20 17.29
CA ASN A 4 5.48 -8.77 17.19
C ASN A 4 4.71 -8.27 15.95
N ILE A 5 4.98 -7.05 15.48
CA ILE A 5 4.34 -6.50 14.27
C ILE A 5 4.94 -7.16 13.02
N ILE A 6 6.26 -7.28 12.95
CA ILE A 6 6.94 -7.94 11.81
C ILE A 6 6.47 -9.38 11.66
N GLU A 7 6.36 -10.15 12.75
CA GLU A 7 5.87 -11.54 12.65
C GLU A 7 4.40 -11.60 12.18
N LYS A 8 3.55 -10.65 12.58
CA LYS A 8 2.19 -10.54 12.04
C LYS A 8 2.18 -10.20 10.55
N LEU A 9 3.08 -9.32 10.10
CA LEU A 9 3.21 -8.98 8.68
C LEU A 9 3.72 -10.18 7.85
N LYS A 10 4.64 -10.97 8.40
CA LYS A 10 5.09 -12.23 7.78
C LYS A 10 3.97 -13.26 7.68
N ALA A 11 3.21 -13.45 8.77
CA ALA A 11 2.06 -14.35 8.78
C ALA A 11 1.01 -13.90 7.74
N TRP A 12 0.75 -12.60 7.63
CA TRP A 12 -0.11 -12.04 6.60
C TRP A 12 0.41 -12.31 5.18
N LYS A 13 1.69 -12.07 4.90
CA LYS A 13 2.33 -12.33 3.60
C LYS A 13 2.18 -13.79 3.17
N ASN A 14 2.39 -14.72 4.11
CA ASN A 14 2.43 -16.15 3.85
C ASN A 14 1.05 -16.83 3.84
N SER A 15 -0.03 -16.08 4.10
CA SER A 15 -1.39 -16.62 4.02
C SER A 15 -1.84 -16.79 2.56
N GLU A 16 -2.36 -17.96 2.21
CA GLU A 16 -2.93 -18.26 0.89
C GLU A 16 -4.14 -17.37 0.55
N PHE A 17 -4.89 -16.95 1.58
CA PHE A 17 -6.10 -16.13 1.45
C PHE A 17 -5.88 -14.70 1.95
N ARG A 18 -4.66 -14.17 1.83
CA ARG A 18 -4.33 -12.85 2.36
C ARG A 18 -5.22 -11.77 1.73
N LYS A 19 -5.95 -11.06 2.57
CA LYS A 19 -6.69 -9.84 2.21
C LYS A 19 -5.77 -8.62 2.33
N PRO A 20 -6.04 -7.48 1.68
CA PRO A 20 -5.33 -6.23 1.95
C PRO A 20 -5.30 -5.93 3.46
N LEU A 21 -4.14 -5.53 3.97
CA LEU A 21 -3.94 -5.24 5.40
C LEU A 21 -4.08 -3.74 5.67
N ILE A 22 -4.87 -3.38 6.67
CA ILE A 22 -5.03 -1.99 7.13
C ILE A 22 -4.27 -1.82 8.45
N LEU A 23 -3.31 -0.88 8.48
CA LEU A 23 -2.58 -0.54 9.71
C LEU A 23 -3.13 0.76 10.33
N ALA A 24 -4.18 0.64 11.14
CA ALA A 24 -4.73 1.74 11.93
C ALA A 24 -3.91 2.02 13.21
N GLY A 25 -3.99 3.23 13.75
CA GLY A 25 -3.23 3.69 14.92
C GLY A 25 -2.90 5.18 14.86
N ALA A 26 -2.41 5.76 15.97
CA ALA A 26 -2.11 7.18 16.08
C ALA A 26 -1.08 7.67 15.04
N ARG A 27 -1.17 8.95 14.67
CA ARG A 27 -0.14 9.60 13.83
C ARG A 27 1.21 9.55 14.55
N GLN A 28 2.30 9.53 13.78
CA GLN A 28 3.70 9.60 14.28
C GLN A 28 4.22 8.39 15.08
N VAL A 29 3.56 7.23 15.04
CA VAL A 29 3.99 6.01 15.77
C VAL A 29 4.94 5.09 14.97
N GLY A 30 5.48 5.54 13.83
CA GLY A 30 6.48 4.77 13.07
C GLY A 30 5.93 3.69 12.13
N LYS A 31 4.63 3.69 11.79
CA LYS A 31 4.03 2.68 10.89
C LYS A 31 4.72 2.60 9.53
N ASN A 32 4.98 3.77 8.92
CA ASN A 32 5.63 3.84 7.60
C ASN A 32 7.05 3.27 7.64
N TYR A 33 7.76 3.50 8.74
CA TYR A 33 9.08 2.92 8.94
C TYR A 33 9.01 1.39 8.96
N ILE A 34 8.12 0.81 9.79
CA ILE A 34 7.96 -0.64 9.89
C ILE A 34 7.57 -1.27 8.55
N LEU A 35 6.64 -0.67 7.81
CA LEU A 35 6.20 -1.19 6.51
C LEU A 35 7.31 -1.12 5.45
N LYS A 36 8.11 -0.05 5.43
CA LYS A 36 9.26 0.08 4.53
C LYS A 36 10.34 -0.93 4.85
N GLU A 37 10.69 -1.10 6.13
CA GLU A 37 11.70 -2.08 6.54
C GLU A 37 11.23 -3.53 6.28
N PHE A 38 9.96 -3.84 6.56
CA PHE A 38 9.36 -5.12 6.19
C PHE A 38 9.39 -5.35 4.67
N GLY A 39 9.02 -4.34 3.88
CA GLY A 39 9.06 -4.40 2.42
C GLY A 39 10.47 -4.71 1.89
N LYS A 40 11.50 -4.00 2.39
CA LYS A 40 12.90 -4.25 2.01
C LYS A 40 13.38 -5.65 2.38
N ALA A 41 12.95 -6.18 3.52
CA ALA A 41 13.39 -7.48 4.01
C ALA A 41 12.68 -8.65 3.31
N GLU A 42 11.43 -8.48 2.92
CA GLU A 42 10.54 -9.58 2.53
C GLU A 42 10.10 -9.55 1.07
N TYR A 43 10.35 -8.46 0.34
CA TYR A 43 9.92 -8.31 -1.05
C TYR A 43 11.10 -7.86 -1.92
N SER A 44 11.05 -8.24 -3.19
CA SER A 44 12.05 -7.80 -4.17
C SER A 44 11.87 -6.32 -4.53
N ASN A 45 10.66 -5.78 -4.38
CA ASN A 45 10.35 -4.40 -4.68
C ASN A 45 9.28 -3.83 -3.74
N VAL A 46 9.31 -2.52 -3.52
CA VAL A 46 8.30 -1.77 -2.76
C VAL A 46 7.81 -0.59 -3.58
N ALA A 47 6.52 -0.60 -3.92
CA ALA A 47 5.84 0.55 -4.52
C ALA A 47 5.13 1.33 -3.40
N TYR A 48 5.70 2.47 -3.00
CA TYR A 48 5.16 3.32 -1.95
C TYR A 48 4.51 4.56 -2.55
N VAL A 49 3.22 4.77 -2.24
CA VAL A 49 2.46 5.97 -2.65
C VAL A 49 1.92 6.65 -1.40
N ASN A 50 2.21 7.94 -1.25
CA ASN A 50 1.55 8.77 -0.26
C ASN A 50 0.38 9.51 -0.93
N CYS A 51 -0.85 9.15 -0.56
CA CYS A 51 -2.05 9.57 -1.27
C CYS A 51 -2.43 11.05 -1.03
N ASP A 52 -1.90 11.65 0.04
CA ASP A 52 -2.07 13.08 0.32
C ASP A 52 -1.18 13.94 -0.60
N LYS A 53 0.08 13.51 -0.74
CA LYS A 53 1.12 14.26 -1.46
C LYS A 53 1.09 14.07 -2.96
N GLU A 54 0.68 12.90 -3.44
CA GLU A 54 0.65 12.59 -4.86
C GLU A 54 -0.67 13.03 -5.49
N ALA A 55 -0.64 14.09 -6.32
CA ALA A 55 -1.84 14.60 -6.98
C ALA A 55 -2.54 13.52 -7.84
N MET A 56 -1.75 12.69 -8.54
CA MET A 56 -2.27 11.56 -9.32
C MET A 56 -2.86 10.45 -8.44
N ALA A 57 -2.48 10.37 -7.16
CA ALA A 57 -3.05 9.38 -6.25
C ALA A 57 -4.49 9.72 -5.83
N LYS A 58 -4.87 11.02 -5.84
CA LYS A 58 -6.19 11.50 -5.42
C LYS A 58 -7.33 11.04 -6.33
N THR A 59 -7.03 10.61 -7.55
CA THR A 59 -7.99 10.12 -8.54
C THR A 59 -7.89 8.61 -8.78
N LEU A 60 -7.01 7.90 -8.07
CA LEU A 60 -6.79 6.45 -8.26
C LEU A 60 -8.09 5.64 -8.20
N PHE A 61 -9.03 6.03 -7.35
CA PHE A 61 -10.27 5.29 -7.08
C PHE A 61 -11.56 6.03 -7.50
N VAL A 62 -11.46 7.04 -8.38
CA VAL A 62 -12.62 7.88 -8.76
C VAL A 62 -13.45 7.27 -9.89
N GLU A 63 -12.84 6.76 -10.97
CA GLU A 63 -13.60 6.26 -12.12
C GLU A 63 -14.27 4.91 -11.84
N ASP A 64 -13.47 3.89 -11.56
CA ASP A 64 -13.90 2.53 -11.28
C ASP A 64 -12.88 1.80 -10.38
N TYR A 65 -13.33 0.71 -9.74
CA TYR A 65 -12.47 -0.17 -8.95
C TYR A 65 -11.71 -1.19 -9.83
N ASP A 66 -11.39 -0.85 -11.08
CA ASP A 66 -10.59 -1.72 -11.93
C ASP A 66 -9.17 -1.86 -11.35
N ILE A 67 -8.90 -3.05 -10.81
CA ILE A 67 -7.63 -3.38 -10.16
C ILE A 67 -6.45 -3.27 -11.13
N LYS A 68 -6.63 -3.61 -12.42
CA LYS A 68 -5.55 -3.50 -13.41
C LYS A 68 -5.19 -2.02 -13.63
N ARG A 69 -6.20 -1.16 -13.79
CA ARG A 69 -6.00 0.29 -13.93
C ARG A 69 -5.29 0.88 -12.72
N ILE A 70 -5.75 0.54 -11.52
CA ILE A 70 -5.15 1.00 -10.25
C ILE A 70 -3.68 0.56 -10.15
N VAL A 71 -3.36 -0.69 -10.49
CA VAL A 71 -1.98 -1.20 -10.48
C VAL A 71 -1.12 -0.45 -11.49
N MET A 72 -1.60 -0.21 -12.72
CA MET A 72 -0.85 0.56 -13.71
C MET A 72 -0.58 2.00 -13.26
N ALA A 73 -1.58 2.66 -12.65
CA ALA A 73 -1.42 4.01 -12.13
C ALA A 73 -0.41 4.06 -10.98
N ILE A 74 -0.42 3.08 -10.06
CA ILE A 74 0.59 2.99 -8.99
C ILE A 74 1.99 2.77 -9.59
N ALA A 75 2.13 1.91 -10.61
CA ALA A 75 3.40 1.71 -11.30
C ALA A 75 3.93 3.00 -11.93
N ALA A 76 3.04 3.79 -12.55
CA ALA A 76 3.37 5.08 -13.14
C ALA A 76 3.80 6.13 -12.09
N ILE A 77 3.03 6.26 -10.99
CA ILE A 77 3.33 7.21 -9.89
C ILE A 77 4.67 6.88 -9.24
N THR A 78 4.95 5.60 -9.02
CA THR A 78 6.14 5.17 -8.27
C THR A 78 7.36 4.94 -9.16
N GLY A 79 7.19 4.87 -10.48
CA GLY A 79 8.22 4.43 -11.43
C GLY A 79 8.64 2.97 -11.25
N GLN A 80 7.85 2.18 -10.51
CA GLN A 80 8.18 0.80 -10.15
C GLN A 80 7.44 -0.21 -11.02
N THR A 81 8.13 -1.27 -11.43
CA THR A 81 7.45 -2.45 -11.99
C THR A 81 6.78 -3.24 -10.86
N ILE A 82 5.47 -3.48 -11.01
CA ILE A 82 4.68 -4.25 -10.04
C ILE A 82 4.59 -5.70 -10.53
N VAL A 83 5.22 -6.60 -9.78
CA VAL A 83 5.20 -8.04 -10.07
C VAL A 83 4.41 -8.75 -8.97
N PRO A 84 3.33 -9.49 -9.32
CA PRO A 84 2.56 -10.25 -8.35
C PRO A 84 3.42 -11.16 -7.47
N GLY A 85 3.20 -11.11 -6.16
CA GLY A 85 3.94 -11.89 -5.18
C GLY A 85 5.38 -11.42 -4.89
N LYS A 86 5.93 -10.49 -5.69
CA LYS A 86 7.29 -9.95 -5.50
C LYS A 86 7.33 -8.47 -5.10
N THR A 87 6.28 -7.72 -5.40
CA THR A 87 6.17 -6.30 -5.05
C THR A 87 5.19 -6.09 -3.92
N LEU A 88 5.63 -5.40 -2.86
CA LEU A 88 4.73 -4.87 -1.82
C LEU A 88 4.24 -3.48 -2.25
N ILE A 89 2.92 -3.29 -2.29
CA ILE A 89 2.31 -1.98 -2.48
C ILE A 89 1.95 -1.41 -1.12
N ILE A 90 2.40 -0.17 -0.84
CA ILE A 90 2.06 0.57 0.37
C ILE A 90 1.31 1.83 -0.05
N LEU A 91 0.05 1.92 0.36
CA LEU A 91 -0.77 3.13 0.21
C LEU A 91 -0.84 3.83 1.56
N ASP A 92 -0.16 4.97 1.66
CA ASP A 92 -0.11 5.79 2.86
C ASP A 92 -1.13 6.93 2.77
N GLU A 93 -1.69 7.31 3.92
CA GLU A 93 -2.78 8.29 4.03
C GLU A 93 -3.93 8.06 3.02
N ILE A 94 -4.31 6.80 2.81
CA ILE A 94 -5.31 6.37 1.81
C ILE A 94 -6.67 7.04 1.97
N GLN A 95 -7.01 7.51 3.17
CA GLN A 95 -8.26 8.22 3.43
C GLN A 95 -8.33 9.59 2.73
N GLU A 96 -7.19 10.15 2.30
CA GLU A 96 -7.13 11.41 1.55
C GLU A 96 -7.52 11.24 0.07
N VAL A 97 -7.67 9.99 -0.40
CA VAL A 97 -8.19 9.74 -1.73
C VAL A 97 -9.70 9.98 -1.74
N LYS A 98 -10.16 10.75 -2.73
CA LYS A 98 -11.59 10.92 -2.97
C LYS A 98 -12.19 9.56 -3.36
N ARG A 99 -13.17 9.11 -2.58
CA ARG A 99 -14.16 8.15 -3.06
C ARG A 99 -15.22 8.95 -3.78
N ASP A 100 -15.56 8.53 -5.00
CA ASP A 100 -16.71 9.10 -5.68
C ASP A 100 -17.95 8.79 -4.84
N TYR A 101 -18.46 9.79 -4.13
CA TYR A 101 -19.83 9.76 -3.64
C TYR A 101 -20.65 10.09 -4.88
N LEU A 102 -21.31 9.08 -5.44
CA LEU A 102 -22.34 9.27 -6.45
C LEU A 102 -23.22 10.45 -6.03
N SER A 103 -23.14 11.53 -6.81
CA SER A 103 -24.16 12.58 -6.91
C SER A 103 -25.22 12.14 -7.91
#